data_AF-A0AAP0ENW1-F1
#
_entry.id   AF-A0AAP0ENW1-F1
#
_cell.length_a   1.000
_cell.length_b   1.000
_cell.length_c   1.000
_cell.angle_alpha   90.00
_cell.angle_beta   90.00
_cell.angle_gamma   90.00
#
_symmetry.space_group_name_H-M   'P 1'
#
loop_
_entity.id
_entity.type
_entity.pdbx_description
1 polymer ?
#
loop_
_entity_poly.entity_id
_entity_poly.type
_entity_poly.pdbx_seq_one_letter_code
_entity_poly.pdbx_strand_id
1 'polypeptide(L)'
;MFARHLRSPATSEFSEKLSEMPKSTTSHHHPSSSNSSSSSSLSSARYKEIWNYLWIPVLISLSKELIFAKAHQSILLPSEEEEFRVQVQRLSSSCPARPSNLYFRPVIGILSHPGDGASGRLNNGTNASYIAASYVKFVEAAGARVIPLIYNEPPEVLAEKLTLVNGVLLTGGWAKTGLYFETVQRIFKQVLEKNDAGDHFPLYAICLGFELLNMIISQDDNILEKFRATDQASTLQFVKSDALEGTVFERFPPELIRKLRIDCLVMQNHQSTN
;
A
#
# COMPACT_ATOMS: atom_id res chain seq x y z
N MET A 1 -4.72 -5.91 -10.20
CA MET A 1 -5.46 -6.37 -11.40
C MET A 1 -4.67 -7.49 -12.09
N PHE A 2 -4.32 -8.54 -11.33
CA PHE A 2 -3.56 -9.70 -11.80
C PHE A 2 -4.47 -10.86 -12.29
N ALA A 3 -5.77 -10.80 -12.01
CA ALA A 3 -6.68 -11.93 -12.23
C ALA A 3 -7.22 -12.07 -13.68
N ARG A 4 -6.97 -11.11 -14.58
CA ARG A 4 -7.58 -11.16 -15.93
C ARG A 4 -6.87 -12.08 -16.93
N HIS A 5 -5.75 -12.73 -16.55
CA HIS A 5 -4.93 -13.52 -17.50
C HIS A 5 -4.67 -14.98 -17.10
N LEU A 6 -5.30 -15.49 -16.04
CA LEU A 6 -5.28 -16.93 -15.73
C LEU A 6 -6.49 -17.63 -16.36
N ARG A 7 -6.57 -17.66 -17.70
CA ARG A 7 -7.35 -18.68 -18.41
C ARG A 7 -6.38 -19.74 -18.92
N SER A 8 -6.02 -20.67 -18.05
CA SER A 8 -5.32 -21.91 -18.39
C SER A 8 -5.90 -23.03 -17.52
N PRO A 9 -5.96 -24.30 -17.96
CA PRO A 9 -6.76 -25.36 -17.34
C PRO A 9 -6.26 -25.84 -15.96
N ALA A 10 -5.24 -25.21 -15.40
CA ALA A 10 -4.58 -25.62 -14.16
C ALA A 10 -5.33 -25.22 -12.87
N THR A 11 -6.49 -24.56 -12.99
CA THR A 11 -7.22 -24.01 -11.83
C THR A 11 -8.06 -25.03 -11.06
N SER A 12 -8.33 -26.23 -11.61
CA SER A 12 -9.07 -27.27 -10.88
C SER A 12 -8.21 -28.05 -9.88
N GLU A 13 -6.90 -28.11 -10.07
CA GLU A 13 -5.99 -28.90 -9.23
C GLU A 13 -5.52 -28.14 -7.98
N PHE A 14 -5.67 -26.81 -7.98
CA PHE A 14 -5.23 -25.91 -6.90
C PHE A 14 -6.16 -25.95 -5.67
N SER A 15 -7.45 -26.27 -5.85
CA SER A 15 -8.42 -26.22 -4.75
C SER A 15 -8.43 -27.47 -3.86
N GLU A 16 -7.86 -28.59 -4.31
CA GLU A 16 -8.07 -29.91 -3.70
C GLU A 16 -6.96 -30.34 -2.72
N LYS A 17 -5.83 -29.63 -2.66
CA LYS A 17 -4.63 -30.06 -1.89
C LYS A 17 -4.31 -29.27 -0.61
N LEU A 18 -5.25 -28.46 -0.10
CA LEU A 18 -5.00 -27.55 1.03
C LEU A 18 -5.39 -28.10 2.42
N SER A 19 -5.69 -29.38 2.54
CA SER A 19 -6.04 -30.02 3.82
C SER A 19 -4.97 -31.03 4.25
N GLU A 20 -3.96 -30.59 5.00
CA GLU A 20 -3.28 -31.37 6.06
C GLU A 20 -2.03 -30.62 6.57
N MET A 21 -1.98 -30.31 7.87
CA MET A 21 -0.75 -29.90 8.59
C MET A 21 -0.70 -30.58 9.97
N PRO A 22 0.43 -31.20 10.36
CA PRO A 22 0.70 -31.60 11.73
C PRO A 22 1.65 -30.65 12.49
N LYS A 23 1.64 -30.83 13.82
CA LYS A 23 2.13 -29.94 14.89
C LYS A 23 3.65 -29.93 15.11
N SER A 24 4.09 -28.80 15.64
CA SER A 24 5.40 -28.41 16.20
C SER A 24 6.04 -29.37 17.21
N THR A 25 7.38 -29.39 17.26
CA THR A 25 8.15 -29.62 18.50
C THR A 25 9.45 -28.79 18.55
N THR A 26 9.70 -28.20 19.72
CA THR A 26 10.80 -27.33 20.16
C THR A 26 12.15 -28.01 20.37
N SER A 27 13.26 -27.27 20.25
CA SER A 27 14.41 -27.42 21.17
C SER A 27 15.27 -26.14 21.26
N HIS A 28 15.77 -25.88 22.47
CA HIS A 28 16.57 -24.74 22.90
C HIS A 28 18.07 -24.94 22.60
N HIS A 29 18.83 -23.85 22.44
CA HIS A 29 20.13 -23.63 23.12
C HIS A 29 20.68 -22.20 22.92
N HIS A 30 21.17 -21.63 24.02
CA HIS A 30 21.99 -20.42 24.19
C HIS A 30 23.27 -20.85 24.96
N PRO A 31 24.28 -20.00 25.23
CA PRO A 31 24.80 -18.83 24.50
C PRO A 31 26.36 -18.84 24.44
N SER A 32 26.99 -17.83 23.80
CA SER A 32 28.19 -17.19 24.37
C SER A 32 28.57 -15.88 23.67
N SER A 33 29.15 -15.01 24.49
CA SER A 33 29.45 -13.60 24.35
C SER A 33 30.84 -13.29 23.79
N SER A 34 31.03 -12.09 23.22
CA SER A 34 32.24 -11.29 23.46
C SER A 34 32.02 -9.79 23.23
N ASN A 35 32.55 -9.00 24.17
CA ASN A 35 32.56 -7.54 24.23
C ASN A 35 33.66 -6.94 23.34
N SER A 36 33.44 -5.71 22.85
CA SER A 36 34.47 -4.66 22.92
C SER A 36 33.85 -3.25 22.89
N SER A 37 34.27 -2.47 23.88
CA SER A 37 34.20 -1.01 24.04
C SER A 37 35.08 -0.32 22.96
N SER A 38 35.11 0.97 22.66
CA SER A 38 34.69 2.28 23.21
C SER A 38 34.85 3.27 22.02
N SER A 39 34.20 4.42 21.93
CA SER A 39 34.59 5.64 22.64
C SER A 39 33.80 6.83 22.09
N SER A 40 33.55 7.77 22.99
CA SER A 40 32.84 9.04 22.82
C SER A 40 33.68 10.12 22.12
N SER A 41 33.03 10.98 21.33
CA SER A 41 33.41 12.40 21.27
C SER A 41 32.20 13.29 20.99
N LEU A 42 31.92 14.16 21.96
CA LEU A 42 30.97 15.26 21.89
C LEU A 42 31.78 16.51 21.53
N SER A 43 31.41 17.25 20.48
CA SER A 43 31.34 18.72 20.47
C SER A 43 31.19 19.29 19.05
N SER A 44 30.58 20.48 18.97
CA SER A 44 30.53 21.39 17.80
C SER A 44 29.29 21.37 16.88
N ALA A 45 28.11 20.97 17.38
CA ALA A 45 26.84 21.17 16.63
C ALA A 45 25.82 22.12 17.27
N ARG A 46 26.18 22.89 18.31
CA ARG A 46 25.24 23.77 19.05
C ARG A 46 25.21 25.25 18.65
N TYR A 47 25.93 25.65 17.59
CA TYR A 47 25.98 27.06 17.14
C TYR A 47 25.41 27.32 15.73
N LYS A 48 24.92 26.28 15.02
CA LYS A 48 24.33 26.42 13.67
C LYS A 48 22.81 26.60 13.66
N GLU A 49 22.12 26.40 14.77
CA GLU A 49 20.65 26.45 14.86
C GLU A 49 20.07 27.86 15.01
N ILE A 50 20.82 28.83 15.55
CA ILE A 50 20.26 30.16 15.89
C ILE A 50 20.11 31.07 14.66
N TRP A 51 20.93 30.86 13.61
CA TRP A 51 20.89 31.67 12.39
C TRP A 51 19.74 31.31 11.44
N ASN A 52 19.13 30.13 11.62
CA ASN A 52 18.02 29.64 10.79
C ASN A 52 16.66 30.21 11.17
N TYR A 53 16.56 31.20 12.06
CA TYR A 53 15.27 31.77 12.50
C TYR A 53 15.10 33.26 12.17
N LEU A 54 16.10 33.90 11.54
CA LEU A 54 16.06 35.33 11.19
C LEU A 54 15.04 35.70 10.11
N TRP A 55 14.51 34.73 9.37
CA TRP A 55 13.49 34.92 8.32
C TRP A 55 12.06 34.74 8.83
N ILE A 56 11.87 34.21 10.04
CA ILE A 56 10.54 34.05 10.68
C ILE A 56 9.83 35.41 10.86
N PRO A 57 10.48 36.50 11.32
CA PRO A 57 9.82 37.80 11.43
C PRO A 57 9.38 38.36 10.07
N VAL A 58 10.12 38.06 9.00
CA VAL A 58 9.82 38.49 7.64
C VAL A 58 8.57 37.78 7.11
N LEU A 59 8.45 36.47 7.34
CA LEU A 59 7.26 35.69 6.97
C LEU A 59 6.00 36.09 7.78
N ILE A 60 6.16 36.43 9.06
CA ILE A 60 5.04 36.92 9.90
C ILE A 60 4.62 38.34 9.48
N SER A 61 5.53 39.16 8.98
CA SER A 61 5.19 40.49 8.46
C SER A 61 4.48 40.41 7.10
N LEU A 62 4.89 39.48 6.23
CA LEU A 62 4.26 39.24 4.93
C LEU A 62 2.86 38.61 5.05
N SER A 63 2.60 37.82 6.10
CA SER A 63 1.25 37.26 6.33
C SER A 63 0.23 38.29 6.80
N LYS A 64 0.67 39.38 7.45
CA LYS A 64 -0.22 40.48 7.87
C LYS A 64 -0.69 41.34 6.68
N GLU A 65 0.13 41.47 5.63
CA GLU A 65 -0.21 42.20 4.40
C GLU A 65 -1.13 41.40 3.46
N LEU A 66 -1.22 40.08 3.62
CA LEU A 66 -2.10 39.20 2.81
C LEU A 66 -3.51 38.97 3.39
N ILE A 67 -3.84 39.57 4.55
CA ILE A 67 -5.15 39.43 5.20
C ILE A 67 -6.11 40.60 4.87
N PHE A 68 -5.69 41.61 4.12
CA PHE A 68 -6.59 42.67 3.64
C PHE A 68 -7.22 42.36 2.26
N ALA A 69 -7.68 41.12 2.06
CA ALA A 69 -8.65 40.82 1.01
C ALA A 69 -10.05 41.07 1.57
N LYS A 70 -10.70 42.14 1.10
CA LYS A 70 -12.07 42.52 1.45
C LYS A 70 -13.01 41.36 1.12
N ALA A 71 -13.45 40.62 2.13
CA ALA A 71 -14.51 39.63 2.00
C ALA A 71 -15.82 40.38 1.67
N HIS A 72 -16.20 40.42 0.40
CA HIS A 72 -17.56 40.75 -0.01
C HIS A 72 -18.44 39.57 0.35
N GLN A 73 -19.01 39.64 1.55
CA GLN A 73 -19.97 38.68 2.05
C GLN A 73 -21.37 39.15 1.66
N SER A 74 -21.77 38.88 0.42
CA SER A 74 -23.19 38.90 0.05
C SER A 74 -23.77 37.52 0.30
N ILE A 75 -24.09 37.25 1.58
CA ILE A 75 -24.98 36.15 1.96
C ILE A 75 -26.39 36.59 1.53
N LEU A 76 -26.84 36.09 0.39
CA LEU A 76 -28.24 36.23 -0.04
C LEU A 76 -29.03 35.06 0.55
N LEU A 77 -29.96 35.39 1.46
CA LEU A 77 -30.96 34.47 2.01
C LEU A 77 -32.02 34.14 0.95
N PRO A 78 -32.51 32.90 0.86
CA PRO A 78 -33.52 32.51 -0.12
C PRO A 78 -34.90 32.91 0.41
N SER A 79 -35.35 34.11 0.07
CA SER A 79 -36.74 34.52 0.32
C SER A 79 -37.22 35.56 -0.68
N GLU A 80 -36.97 35.36 -1.98
CA GLU A 80 -37.71 36.04 -3.05
C GLU A 80 -37.89 35.05 -4.22
N GLU A 81 -38.87 34.16 -4.05
CA GLU A 81 -39.42 33.35 -5.13
C GLU A 81 -40.41 34.22 -5.92
N GLU A 82 -40.27 34.27 -7.25
CA GLU A 82 -41.38 34.05 -8.23
C GLU A 82 -41.06 34.47 -9.68
N GLU A 83 -39.91 35.07 -10.02
CA GLU A 83 -39.67 35.48 -11.43
C GLU A 83 -38.45 34.83 -12.13
N PHE A 84 -37.63 34.06 -11.40
CA PHE A 84 -36.44 33.39 -11.96
C PHE A 84 -36.62 31.89 -12.27
N ARG A 85 -37.86 31.36 -12.19
CA ARG A 85 -38.14 29.92 -12.44
C ARG A 85 -38.34 29.56 -13.91
N VAL A 86 -38.50 30.53 -14.81
CA VAL A 86 -38.78 30.26 -16.24
C VAL A 86 -37.52 30.07 -17.09
N GLN A 87 -36.34 30.51 -16.62
CA GLN A 87 -35.11 30.50 -17.44
C GLN A 87 -34.07 29.44 -17.03
N VAL A 88 -34.21 28.83 -15.86
CA VAL A 88 -33.29 27.78 -15.36
C VAL A 88 -33.69 26.37 -15.86
N GLN A 89 -34.92 26.18 -16.36
CA GLN A 89 -35.40 24.89 -16.88
C GLN A 89 -34.80 24.47 -18.24
N ARG A 90 -33.83 25.22 -18.78
CA ARG A 90 -33.11 24.88 -20.03
C ARG A 90 -31.59 24.81 -19.92
N LEU A 91 -31.02 24.84 -18.72
CA LEU A 91 -29.66 24.33 -18.54
C LEU A 91 -29.75 22.81 -18.43
N SER A 92 -29.78 22.16 -19.60
CA SER A 92 -29.40 20.75 -19.72
C SER A 92 -28.14 20.54 -18.90
N SER A 93 -28.22 19.74 -17.85
CA SER A 93 -27.07 19.41 -17.01
C SER A 93 -26.04 18.73 -17.91
N SER A 94 -25.06 19.49 -18.38
CA SER A 94 -23.96 19.05 -19.25
C SER A 94 -23.04 18.03 -18.57
N CYS A 95 -23.30 17.67 -17.31
CA CYS A 95 -22.55 16.66 -16.60
C CYS A 95 -23.08 15.28 -16.98
N PRO A 96 -22.27 14.42 -17.63
CA PRO A 96 -22.68 13.05 -17.89
C PRO A 96 -23.03 12.35 -16.58
N ALA A 97 -24.14 11.63 -16.57
CA ALA A 97 -24.53 10.80 -15.43
C ALA A 97 -23.41 9.79 -15.15
N ARG A 98 -23.06 9.63 -13.87
CA ARG A 98 -22.02 8.66 -13.48
C ARG A 98 -22.46 7.25 -13.89
N PRO A 99 -21.53 6.40 -14.36
CA PRO A 99 -21.83 4.99 -14.59
C PRO A 99 -22.39 4.37 -13.32
N SER A 100 -23.60 3.81 -13.39
CA SER A 100 -24.30 3.23 -12.24
C SER A 100 -23.64 1.96 -11.70
N ASN A 101 -22.70 1.38 -12.44
CA ASN A 101 -21.97 0.15 -12.11
C ASN A 101 -20.63 0.39 -11.38
N LEU A 102 -20.27 1.64 -11.08
CA LEU A 102 -19.00 1.96 -10.41
C LEU A 102 -19.20 2.34 -8.95
N TYR A 103 -18.36 1.78 -8.08
CA TYR A 103 -18.29 2.14 -6.67
C TYR A 103 -17.21 3.21 -6.42
N PHE A 104 -17.63 4.44 -6.11
CA PHE A 104 -16.74 5.61 -5.99
C PHE A 104 -16.20 5.87 -4.59
N ARG A 105 -16.40 4.96 -3.63
CA ARG A 105 -15.90 5.10 -2.26
C ARG A 105 -15.12 3.86 -1.80
N PRO A 106 -14.18 3.35 -2.62
CA PRO A 106 -13.52 2.07 -2.40
C PRO A 106 -12.85 2.01 -1.03
N VAL A 107 -12.88 0.83 -0.44
CA VAL A 107 -12.19 0.49 0.80
C VAL A 107 -11.16 -0.58 0.46
N ILE A 108 -9.91 -0.38 0.83
CA ILE A 108 -8.83 -1.33 0.60
C ILE A 108 -8.37 -1.89 1.94
N GLY A 109 -8.33 -3.21 2.04
CA GLY A 109 -7.71 -3.90 3.16
C GLY A 109 -6.19 -3.86 3.03
N ILE A 110 -5.48 -3.44 4.08
CA ILE A 110 -4.01 -3.52 4.12
C ILE A 110 -3.62 -4.57 5.16
N LEU A 111 -2.88 -5.59 4.75
CA LEU A 111 -2.38 -6.62 5.66
C LEU A 111 -1.29 -6.04 6.58
N SER A 112 -1.48 -6.17 7.89
CA SER A 112 -0.47 -5.81 8.88
C SER A 112 0.71 -6.77 8.83
N HIS A 113 1.91 -6.31 9.15
CA HIS A 113 3.10 -7.14 9.26
C HIS A 113 3.42 -7.47 10.73
N PRO A 114 4.01 -8.64 11.05
CA PRO A 114 4.44 -8.98 12.41
C PRO A 114 5.46 -8.01 13.00
N GLY A 115 5.38 -7.80 14.31
CA GLY A 115 6.23 -6.89 15.08
C GLY A 115 5.68 -5.46 15.16
N ASP A 116 6.49 -4.54 15.67
CA ASP A 116 6.11 -3.14 15.89
C ASP A 116 6.61 -2.18 14.80
N GLY A 117 7.29 -2.70 13.78
CA GLY A 117 7.92 -1.89 12.74
C GLY A 117 9.08 -1.02 13.23
N ALA A 118 9.56 -1.24 14.47
CA ALA A 118 10.59 -0.46 15.13
C ALA A 118 11.58 -1.33 15.91
N SER A 119 11.75 -2.59 15.50
CA SER A 119 12.69 -3.56 16.09
C SER A 119 12.49 -3.74 17.60
N GLY A 120 11.22 -3.76 18.05
CA GLY A 120 10.84 -3.96 19.45
C GLY A 120 10.92 -2.72 20.33
N ARG A 121 11.33 -1.56 19.78
CA ARG A 121 11.46 -0.30 20.52
C ARG A 121 10.12 0.29 20.98
N LEU A 122 9.04 0.02 20.27
CA LEU A 122 7.70 0.52 20.59
C LEU A 122 6.86 -0.54 21.30
N ASN A 123 6.93 -1.78 20.83
CA ASN A 123 6.24 -2.90 21.45
C ASN A 123 6.99 -4.21 21.14
N ASN A 124 7.38 -4.95 22.19
CA ASN A 124 8.08 -6.22 22.06
C ASN A 124 7.16 -7.44 22.27
N GLY A 125 5.85 -7.23 22.25
CA GLY A 125 4.87 -8.31 22.33
C GLY A 125 4.92 -9.20 21.08
N THR A 126 4.83 -10.52 21.27
CA THR A 126 4.81 -11.50 20.17
C THR A 126 3.56 -11.43 19.31
N ASN A 127 2.50 -10.79 19.81
CA ASN A 127 1.26 -10.52 19.09
C ASN A 127 1.22 -9.11 18.46
N ALA A 128 2.29 -8.32 18.59
CA ALA A 128 2.36 -7.00 17.98
C ALA A 128 2.35 -7.11 16.46
N SER A 129 1.61 -6.20 15.83
CA SER A 129 1.58 -6.04 14.38
C SER A 129 1.58 -4.55 14.04
N TYR A 130 1.99 -4.22 12.81
CA TYR A 130 2.03 -2.85 12.34
C TYR A 130 1.65 -2.74 10.87
N ILE A 131 1.20 -1.55 10.48
CA ILE A 131 1.12 -1.13 9.08
C ILE A 131 1.93 0.16 8.97
N ALA A 132 2.94 0.18 8.10
CA ALA A 132 3.68 1.41 7.87
C ALA A 132 2.74 2.48 7.29
N ALA A 133 2.75 3.68 7.87
CA ALA A 133 1.85 4.77 7.49
C ALA A 133 1.98 5.18 6.01
N SER A 134 3.13 4.89 5.38
CA SER A 134 3.34 5.10 3.94
C SER A 134 2.36 4.29 3.08
N TYR A 135 2.00 3.06 3.46
CA TYR A 135 1.01 2.26 2.72
C TYR A 135 -0.40 2.81 2.85
N VAL A 136 -0.76 3.32 4.04
CA VAL A 136 -2.05 3.98 4.26
C VAL A 136 -2.16 5.22 3.38
N LYS A 137 -1.14 6.09 3.42
CA LYS A 137 -1.07 7.30 2.60
C LYS A 137 -1.09 6.99 1.10
N PHE A 138 -0.44 5.91 0.67
CA PHE A 138 -0.47 5.47 -0.72
C PHE A 138 -1.89 5.15 -1.19
N VAL A 139 -2.68 4.43 -0.38
CA VAL A 139 -4.08 4.11 -0.69
C VAL A 139 -4.98 5.35 -0.61
N GLU A 140 -4.83 6.18 0.42
CA GLU A 140 -5.63 7.39 0.60
C GLU A 140 -5.40 8.41 -0.51
N ALA A 141 -4.15 8.58 -0.95
CA ALA A 141 -3.81 9.46 -2.08
C ALA A 141 -4.45 9.01 -3.40
N ALA A 142 -4.78 7.73 -3.54
CA ALA A 142 -5.53 7.18 -4.68
C ALA A 142 -7.06 7.33 -4.52
N GLY A 143 -7.55 7.97 -3.45
CA GLY A 143 -8.97 8.23 -3.21
C GLY A 143 -9.74 7.09 -2.53
N ALA A 144 -9.04 6.14 -1.91
CA ALA A 144 -9.65 5.02 -1.21
C ALA A 144 -9.53 5.16 0.32
N ARG A 145 -10.44 4.51 1.05
CA ARG A 145 -10.35 4.35 2.51
C ARG A 145 -9.58 3.07 2.84
N VAL A 146 -9.02 2.99 4.05
CA VAL A 146 -8.26 1.84 4.50
C VAL A 146 -8.95 1.14 5.67
N ILE A 147 -8.96 -0.18 5.64
CA ILE A 147 -9.23 -1.02 6.81
C ILE A 147 -8.00 -1.89 7.08
N PRO A 148 -7.51 -2.00 8.33
CA PRO A 148 -6.44 -2.92 8.67
C PRO A 148 -6.93 -4.37 8.68
N LEU A 149 -6.22 -5.22 7.95
CA LEU A 149 -6.35 -6.68 8.03
C LEU A 149 -5.23 -7.16 8.96
N ILE A 150 -5.57 -7.61 10.16
CA ILE A 150 -4.57 -7.97 11.16
C ILE A 150 -4.16 -9.43 10.92
N TYR A 151 -2.87 -9.68 10.72
CA TYR A 151 -2.40 -10.96 10.17
C TYR A 151 -2.63 -12.17 11.09
N ASN A 152 -2.72 -11.93 12.40
CA ASN A 152 -2.89 -12.91 13.45
C ASN A 152 -4.30 -12.90 14.07
N GLU A 153 -5.28 -12.27 13.41
CA GLU A 153 -6.69 -12.45 13.74
C GLU A 153 -7.16 -13.87 13.40
N PRO A 154 -8.23 -14.35 14.06
CA PRO A 154 -8.88 -15.61 13.68
C PRO A 154 -9.26 -15.62 12.19
N PRO A 155 -9.12 -16.75 11.48
CA PRO A 155 -9.43 -16.86 10.07
C PRO A 155 -10.84 -16.38 9.69
N GLU A 156 -11.82 -16.59 10.58
CA GLU A 156 -13.22 -16.20 10.40
C GLU A 156 -13.38 -14.68 10.42
N VAL A 157 -12.69 -14.00 11.35
CA VAL A 157 -12.69 -12.53 11.45
C VAL A 157 -12.02 -11.91 10.22
N LEU A 158 -10.92 -12.51 9.76
CA LEU A 158 -10.24 -12.05 8.56
C LEU A 158 -11.12 -12.23 7.31
N ALA A 159 -11.81 -13.38 7.20
CA ALA A 159 -12.75 -13.64 6.11
C ALA A 159 -13.91 -12.63 6.12
N GLU A 160 -14.48 -12.31 7.29
CA GLU A 160 -15.51 -11.27 7.44
C GLU A 160 -15.00 -9.92 6.95
N LYS A 161 -13.81 -9.48 7.39
CA LYS A 161 -13.20 -8.23 6.93
C LYS A 161 -12.99 -8.19 5.42
N LEU A 162 -12.64 -9.31 4.80
CA LEU A 162 -12.50 -9.40 3.35
C LEU A 162 -13.83 -9.18 2.60
N THR A 163 -14.98 -9.40 3.23
CA THR A 163 -16.29 -9.04 2.66
C THR A 163 -16.58 -7.54 2.69
N LEU A 164 -15.90 -6.78 3.55
CA LEU A 164 -16.12 -5.35 3.77
C LEU A 164 -15.24 -4.46 2.90
N VAL A 165 -14.25 -5.03 2.23
CA VAL A 165 -13.29 -4.30 1.39
C VAL A 165 -13.51 -4.62 -0.08
N ASN A 166 -13.02 -3.73 -0.95
CA ASN A 166 -13.10 -3.84 -2.40
C ASN A 166 -11.79 -4.36 -3.02
N GLY A 167 -10.78 -4.66 -2.22
CA GLY A 167 -9.47 -5.11 -2.67
C GLY A 167 -8.47 -5.16 -1.52
N VAL A 168 -7.30 -5.75 -1.78
CA VAL A 168 -6.26 -5.97 -0.78
C VAL A 168 -4.90 -5.47 -1.25
N LEU A 169 -4.16 -4.86 -0.32
CA LEU A 169 -2.75 -4.53 -0.44
C LEU A 169 -1.91 -5.43 0.48
N LEU A 170 -0.96 -6.17 -0.09
CA LEU A 170 0.09 -6.89 0.63
C LEU A 170 1.34 -6.02 0.73
N THR A 171 1.82 -5.81 1.94
CA THR A 171 2.94 -4.89 2.23
C THR A 171 4.30 -5.57 2.04
N GLY A 172 5.36 -4.75 2.06
CA GLY A 172 6.72 -5.21 2.29
C GLY A 172 6.90 -5.70 3.74
N GLY A 173 8.09 -6.25 4.03
CA GLY A 173 8.42 -6.78 5.35
C GLY A 173 9.52 -7.83 5.28
N TRP A 174 9.63 -8.66 6.31
CA TRP A 174 10.66 -9.70 6.43
C TRP A 174 10.10 -11.13 6.64
N ALA A 175 8.88 -11.28 7.16
CA ALA A 175 8.32 -12.58 7.51
C ALA A 175 7.93 -13.40 6.27
N LYS A 176 8.80 -14.34 5.86
CA LYS A 176 8.56 -15.23 4.71
C LYS A 176 7.86 -16.54 5.03
N THR A 177 7.77 -16.89 6.31
CA THR A 177 7.26 -18.19 6.77
C THR A 177 6.30 -18.03 7.97
N GLY A 178 5.71 -19.14 8.39
CA GLY A 178 4.82 -19.19 9.55
C GLY A 178 3.47 -18.50 9.31
N LEU A 179 2.84 -18.05 10.40
CA LEU A 179 1.45 -17.56 10.37
C LEU A 179 1.22 -16.43 9.36
N TYR A 180 2.17 -15.51 9.18
CA TYR A 180 2.03 -14.44 8.20
C TYR A 180 1.93 -14.98 6.77
N PHE A 181 2.81 -15.92 6.40
CA PHE A 181 2.78 -16.57 5.09
C PHE A 181 1.47 -17.32 4.86
N GLU A 182 1.03 -18.12 5.84
CA GLU A 182 -0.24 -18.84 5.76
C GLU A 182 -1.43 -17.88 5.62
N THR A 183 -1.41 -16.74 6.32
CA THR A 183 -2.45 -15.71 6.18
C THR A 183 -2.46 -15.09 4.79
N VAL A 184 -1.30 -14.80 4.20
CA VAL A 184 -1.20 -14.32 2.81
C VAL A 184 -1.77 -15.35 1.84
N GLN A 185 -1.47 -16.63 2.04
CA GLN A 185 -2.01 -17.73 1.23
C GLN A 185 -3.54 -17.84 1.34
N ARG A 186 -4.10 -17.72 2.55
CA ARG A 186 -5.56 -17.70 2.77
C ARG A 186 -6.23 -16.52 2.07
N ILE A 187 -5.66 -15.32 2.20
CA ILE A 187 -6.15 -14.12 1.51
C ILE A 187 -6.12 -14.35 0.00
N PHE A 188 -4.99 -14.80 -0.55
CA PHE A 188 -4.84 -15.01 -1.98
C PHE A 188 -5.85 -16.03 -2.52
N LYS A 189 -6.09 -17.12 -1.79
CA LYS A 189 -7.13 -18.10 -2.12
C LYS A 189 -8.52 -17.46 -2.22
N GLN A 190 -8.94 -16.69 -1.22
CA GLN A 190 -10.24 -16.02 -1.25
C GLN A 190 -10.35 -14.99 -2.38
N VAL A 191 -9.25 -14.30 -2.70
CA VAL A 191 -9.19 -13.39 -3.85
C VAL A 191 -9.43 -14.15 -5.15
N LEU A 192 -8.80 -15.32 -5.34
CA LEU A 192 -9.04 -16.15 -6.51
C LEU A 192 -10.50 -16.61 -6.59
N GLU A 193 -11.03 -17.16 -5.50
CA GLU A 193 -12.43 -17.63 -5.43
C GLU A 193 -13.43 -16.52 -5.81
N LYS A 194 -13.21 -15.29 -5.33
CA LYS A 194 -14.03 -14.13 -5.70
C LYS A 194 -13.94 -13.83 -7.20
N ASN A 195 -12.73 -13.75 -7.75
CA ASN A 195 -12.54 -13.44 -9.16
C ASN A 195 -13.10 -14.54 -10.08
N ASP A 196 -12.95 -15.81 -9.70
CA ASP A 196 -13.49 -16.96 -10.43
C ASP A 196 -15.03 -16.97 -10.42
N ALA A 197 -15.64 -16.50 -9.33
CA ALA A 197 -17.08 -16.26 -9.23
C ALA A 197 -17.57 -15.01 -10.00
N GLY A 198 -16.66 -14.26 -10.65
CA GLY A 198 -16.98 -13.03 -11.38
C GLY A 198 -17.06 -11.77 -10.50
N ASP A 199 -16.76 -11.86 -9.21
CA ASP A 199 -16.60 -10.72 -8.30
C ASP A 199 -15.18 -10.15 -8.45
N HIS A 200 -15.04 -9.08 -9.23
CA HIS A 200 -13.75 -8.45 -9.50
C HIS A 200 -13.10 -7.89 -8.23
N PHE A 201 -12.15 -8.64 -7.69
CA PHE A 201 -11.50 -8.31 -6.42
C PHE A 201 -9.97 -8.13 -6.62
N PRO A 202 -9.47 -6.89 -6.77
CA PRO A 202 -8.05 -6.64 -6.98
C PRO A 202 -7.20 -6.94 -5.74
N LEU A 203 -6.09 -7.64 -5.97
CA LEU A 203 -4.96 -7.71 -5.05
C LEU A 203 -3.75 -6.97 -5.67
N TYR A 204 -3.05 -6.21 -4.84
CA TYR A 204 -1.80 -5.53 -5.17
C TYR A 204 -0.74 -5.87 -4.11
N ALA A 205 0.50 -6.05 -4.52
CA ALA A 205 1.55 -6.55 -3.64
C ALA A 205 2.86 -5.82 -3.89
N ILE A 206 3.56 -5.45 -2.81
CA ILE A 206 4.77 -4.63 -2.84
C ILE A 206 5.88 -5.35 -2.07
N CYS A 207 7.09 -5.40 -2.65
CA CYS A 207 8.29 -6.00 -2.02
C CYS A 207 8.00 -7.44 -1.53
N LEU A 208 8.09 -7.72 -0.22
CA LEU A 208 7.78 -9.03 0.35
C LEU A 208 6.44 -9.58 -0.15
N GLY A 209 5.38 -8.76 -0.23
CA GLY A 209 4.09 -9.24 -0.75
C GLY A 209 4.21 -9.83 -2.16
N PHE A 210 5.04 -9.24 -3.02
CA PHE A 210 5.29 -9.75 -4.38
C PHE A 210 6.10 -11.04 -4.34
N GLU A 211 7.10 -11.15 -3.47
CA GLU A 211 7.87 -12.38 -3.25
C GLU A 211 6.95 -13.54 -2.85
N LEU A 212 6.07 -13.32 -1.86
CA LEU A 212 5.17 -14.35 -1.36
C LEU A 212 4.16 -14.81 -2.39
N LEU A 213 3.63 -13.90 -3.22
CA LEU A 213 2.75 -14.29 -4.32
C LEU A 213 3.46 -15.21 -5.31
N ASN A 214 4.73 -14.93 -5.64
CA ASN A 214 5.48 -15.79 -6.55
C ASN A 214 5.64 -17.19 -5.95
N MET A 215 6.03 -17.30 -4.67
CA MET A 215 6.13 -18.59 -3.96
C MET A 215 4.81 -19.37 -3.96
N ILE A 216 3.70 -18.69 -3.63
CA ILE A 216 2.37 -19.31 -3.56
C ILE A 216 1.90 -19.79 -4.95
N ILE A 217 2.10 -18.97 -5.98
CA ILE A 217 1.67 -19.28 -7.35
C ILE A 217 2.53 -20.40 -7.95
N SER A 218 3.85 -20.36 -7.75
CA SER A 218 4.76 -21.40 -8.24
C SER A 218 4.69 -22.69 -7.45
N GLN A 219 4.14 -22.65 -6.23
CA GLN A 219 4.21 -23.74 -5.25
C GLN A 219 5.66 -24.15 -4.95
N ASP A 220 6.56 -23.17 -4.94
CA ASP A 220 7.99 -23.36 -4.71
C ASP A 220 8.53 -22.27 -3.80
N ASP A 221 8.88 -22.66 -2.58
CA ASP A 221 9.45 -21.76 -1.57
C ASP A 221 10.88 -21.29 -1.91
N ASN A 222 11.53 -21.92 -2.91
CA ASN A 222 12.91 -21.63 -3.34
C ASN A 222 12.97 -20.90 -4.69
N ILE A 223 11.84 -20.38 -5.19
CA ILE A 223 11.78 -19.68 -6.48
C ILE A 223 12.56 -18.35 -6.49
N LEU A 224 12.90 -17.81 -5.32
CA LEU A 224 13.63 -16.56 -5.18
C LEU A 224 15.14 -16.80 -5.29
N GLU A 225 15.83 -15.96 -6.05
CA GLU A 225 17.29 -15.97 -6.10
C GLU A 225 17.90 -15.05 -5.03
N LYS A 226 19.18 -15.29 -4.73
CA LYS A 226 19.95 -14.41 -3.85
C LYS A 226 20.25 -13.10 -4.57
N PHE A 227 19.65 -12.01 -4.09
CA PHE A 227 19.85 -10.67 -4.62
C PHE A 227 19.81 -9.64 -3.49
N ARG A 228 20.63 -8.59 -3.63
CA ARG A 228 20.72 -7.50 -2.63
C ARG A 228 20.59 -6.15 -3.33
N ALA A 229 19.46 -5.49 -3.13
CA ALA A 229 19.23 -4.11 -3.52
C ALA A 229 18.61 -3.36 -2.34
N THR A 230 19.49 -2.92 -1.44
CA THR A 230 19.13 -2.17 -0.23
C THR A 230 19.35 -0.69 -0.50
N ASP A 231 18.35 0.13 -0.23
CA ASP A 231 18.40 1.59 -0.43
C ASP A 231 18.90 2.00 -1.83
N GLN A 232 18.37 1.35 -2.87
CA GLN A 232 18.83 1.54 -4.25
C GLN A 232 17.71 2.10 -5.11
N ALA A 233 17.86 3.36 -5.53
CA ALA A 233 17.02 3.91 -6.59
C ALA A 233 17.42 3.31 -7.95
N SER A 234 16.44 2.87 -8.74
CA SER A 234 16.63 2.22 -10.04
C SER A 234 15.68 2.79 -11.09
N THR A 235 16.00 2.51 -12.35
CA THR A 235 15.06 2.67 -13.47
C THR A 235 14.12 1.45 -13.56
N LEU A 236 13.10 1.54 -14.40
CA LEU A 236 12.21 0.44 -14.76
C LEU A 236 12.42 0.06 -16.22
N GLN A 237 12.83 -1.18 -16.45
CA GLN A 237 12.99 -1.75 -17.79
C GLN A 237 11.69 -2.43 -18.23
N PHE A 238 11.07 -1.90 -19.28
CA PHE A 238 9.85 -2.48 -19.85
C PHE A 238 10.22 -3.51 -20.92
N VAL A 239 9.89 -4.79 -20.69
CA VAL A 239 10.24 -5.90 -21.59
C VAL A 239 9.58 -5.76 -22.97
N LYS A 240 8.36 -5.21 -23.04
CA LYS A 240 7.65 -4.90 -24.28
C LYS A 240 7.16 -3.45 -24.22
N SER A 241 7.94 -2.54 -24.79
CA SER A 241 7.69 -1.09 -24.70
C SER A 241 6.31 -0.66 -25.22
N ASP A 242 5.74 -1.45 -26.13
CA ASP A 242 4.56 -1.09 -26.91
C ASP A 242 3.28 -1.76 -26.38
N ALA A 243 3.41 -2.67 -25.41
CA ALA A 243 2.31 -3.46 -24.85
C ALA A 243 1.97 -3.03 -23.42
N LEU A 244 1.69 -1.73 -23.22
CA LEU A 244 1.23 -1.21 -21.94
C LEU A 244 -0.28 -1.41 -21.73
N GLU A 245 -1.03 -1.70 -22.80
CA GLU A 245 -2.45 -2.00 -22.75
C GLU A 245 -2.73 -3.19 -21.81
N GLY A 246 -3.73 -3.05 -20.95
CA GLY A 246 -4.10 -4.05 -19.96
C GLY A 246 -3.15 -4.15 -18.75
N THR A 247 -2.05 -3.40 -18.73
CA THR A 247 -1.10 -3.36 -17.60
C THR A 247 -1.45 -2.25 -16.61
N VAL A 248 -0.82 -2.26 -15.44
CA VAL A 248 -0.93 -1.15 -14.46
C VAL A 248 -0.41 0.19 -15.00
N PHE A 249 0.35 0.17 -16.09
CA PHE A 249 0.96 1.35 -16.72
C PHE A 249 0.11 1.94 -17.85
N GLU A 250 -1.00 1.31 -18.24
CA GLU A 250 -1.84 1.74 -19.37
C GLU A 250 -2.25 3.22 -19.28
N ARG A 251 -2.57 3.69 -18.06
CA ARG A 251 -3.04 5.05 -17.80
C ARG A 251 -1.95 6.04 -17.40
N PHE A 252 -0.69 5.63 -17.44
CA PHE A 252 0.41 6.53 -17.06
C PHE A 252 0.66 7.53 -18.19
N PRO A 253 0.92 8.82 -17.88
CA PRO A 253 1.33 9.78 -18.90
C PRO A 253 2.58 9.31 -19.63
N PRO A 254 2.68 9.46 -20.96
CA PRO A 254 3.85 9.02 -21.74
C PRO A 254 5.17 9.58 -21.21
N GLU A 255 5.15 10.82 -20.71
CA GLU A 255 6.31 11.46 -20.11
C GLU A 255 6.76 10.77 -18.81
N LEU A 256 5.81 10.30 -17.98
CA LEU A 256 6.14 9.53 -16.78
C LEU A 256 6.71 8.16 -17.14
N ILE A 257 6.17 7.49 -18.17
CA ILE A 257 6.74 6.24 -18.69
C ILE A 257 8.19 6.45 -19.17
N ARG A 258 8.44 7.54 -19.89
CA ARG A 258 9.79 7.90 -20.35
C ARG A 258 10.72 8.10 -19.16
N LYS A 259 10.32 8.88 -18.15
CA LYS A 259 11.13 9.09 -16.94
C LYS A 259 11.38 7.80 -16.16
N LEU A 260 10.38 6.93 -16.00
CA LEU A 260 10.58 5.63 -15.36
C LEU A 260 11.67 4.79 -16.05
N ARG A 261 11.90 4.95 -17.37
CA ARG A 261 12.96 4.24 -18.10
C ARG A 261 14.36 4.80 -17.87
N ILE A 262 14.49 6.11 -17.71
CA ILE A 262 15.80 6.78 -17.76
C ILE A 262 16.24 7.38 -16.42
N ASP A 263 15.30 7.72 -15.55
CA ASP A 263 15.55 8.34 -14.25
C ASP A 263 15.39 7.29 -13.14
N CYS A 264 16.22 7.37 -12.10
CA CYS A 264 16.16 6.46 -10.96
C CYS A 264 14.99 6.82 -10.02
N LEU A 265 13.76 6.46 -10.42
CA LEU A 265 12.52 6.79 -9.71
C LEU A 265 11.91 5.63 -8.92
N VAL A 266 12.41 4.41 -9.09
CA VAL A 266 11.89 3.21 -8.41
C VAL A 266 12.82 2.85 -7.26
N MET A 267 12.31 2.84 -6.03
CA MET A 267 13.11 2.45 -4.87
C MET A 267 13.11 0.93 -4.70
N GLN A 268 14.30 0.34 -4.71
CA GLN A 268 14.56 -1.02 -4.30
C GLN A 268 15.05 -1.05 -2.86
N ASN A 269 14.37 -1.82 -2.02
CA ASN A 269 14.81 -2.07 -0.66
C ASN A 269 14.45 -3.51 -0.27
N HIS A 270 15.06 -4.47 -0.95
CA HIS A 270 14.84 -5.88 -0.73
C HIS A 270 16.16 -6.65 -0.70
N GLN A 271 16.15 -7.73 0.08
CA GLN A 271 17.24 -8.67 0.16
C GLN A 271 16.64 -10.07 0.21
N SER A 272 17.04 -10.91 -0.73
CA SER A 272 16.75 -12.33 -0.70
C SER A 272 18.05 -13.09 -0.39
N THR A 273 17.95 -14.00 0.57
CA THR A 273 19.04 -14.89 0.99
C THR A 273 18.47 -16.30 0.94
N ASN A 274 19.04 -17.16 0.09
CA ASN A 274 18.87 -18.61 0.22
C ASN A 274 19.45 -19.08 1.56
#